data_AF-A0A813W9J4-F1
#
_entry.id   AF-A0A813W9J4-F1
#
_cell.length_a   1.000
_cell.length_b   1.000
_cell.length_c   1.000
_cell.angle_alpha   90.00
_cell.angle_beta   90.00
_cell.angle_gamma   90.00
#
_symmetry.space_group_name_H-M   'P 1'
#
loop_
_entity.id
_entity.type
_entity.pdbx_description
1 polymer ?
#
loop_
_entity_poly.entity_id
_entity_poly.type
_entity_poly.pdbx_seq_one_letter_code
_entity_poly.pdbx_strand_id
1 'polypeptide(L)'
;MLDKITQRDRQQIKKSTTHQKKKLDYSQINTCDKIIELTNEQVHAALISLITIDKQNRTVASRKRRRNKSIENVNKKHKQIYHEIILSNTNQPETIVLATSALNIQQMKQIKKFVLLFNCRLLLLDDKTIFNHTITHLITDEIGQNDSLICTLTKNVVCAIAQHCFILSYRWIIECLKQNTIINEEQYEIEGDNIISTKHNGPRRSRLSKRPLLPLNHFIMIKGDNRHFLDFTNTELGDIAWLAGGIYIEQNRFPNTVFPRQCFLLIEDEDIRNKNMFHRCIDKGLKFLRSEWLIRSIVEHRMANIVQYHCDPFDTIDRSE
;
A
#
# COMPACT_ATOMS: atom_id res chain seq x y z
N MET A 1 42.37 51.05 3.53
CA MET A 1 41.29 51.52 4.43
C MET A 1 40.07 50.65 4.18
N LEU A 2 39.96 49.51 4.87
CA LEU A 2 38.73 48.72 5.12
C LEU A 2 39.12 47.39 5.77
N ASP A 3 39.67 47.49 6.99
CA ASP A 3 39.71 46.40 7.97
C ASP A 3 39.03 46.97 9.21
N LYS A 4 37.74 46.64 9.40
CA LYS A 4 36.93 46.79 10.62
C LYS A 4 35.45 46.54 10.30
N ILE A 5 35.06 45.28 10.19
CA ILE A 5 33.73 44.86 10.64
C ILE A 5 33.93 43.79 11.72
N THR A 6 33.29 44.09 12.84
CA THR A 6 33.67 43.78 14.22
C THR A 6 33.13 42.44 14.71
N GLN A 7 33.85 41.85 15.67
CA GLN A 7 33.57 40.65 16.47
C GLN A 7 32.21 40.62 17.22
N ARG A 8 31.30 41.59 17.01
CA ARG A 8 29.96 41.62 17.64
C ARG A 8 28.97 40.64 17.00
N ASP A 9 29.10 40.35 15.71
CA ASP A 9 28.12 39.48 15.02
C ASP A 9 28.35 37.98 15.27
N ARG A 10 29.56 37.59 15.70
CA ARG A 10 29.87 36.19 16.07
C ARG A 10 29.45 35.81 17.50
N GLN A 11 29.13 36.77 18.36
CA GLN A 11 28.68 36.49 19.73
C GLN A 11 27.16 36.39 19.90
N GLN A 12 26.35 36.90 18.95
CA GLN A 12 24.90 36.66 18.96
C GLN A 12 24.52 35.25 18.47
N ILE A 13 25.32 34.64 17.60
CA ILE A 13 25.03 33.29 17.07
C ILE A 13 25.43 32.17 18.06
N LYS A 14 26.31 32.45 19.04
CA LYS A 14 26.73 31.48 20.07
C LYS A 14 25.92 31.52 21.39
N LYS A 15 24.98 32.47 21.56
CA LYS A 15 24.13 32.55 22.76
C LYS A 15 22.72 31.97 22.60
N SER A 16 22.30 31.53 21.40
CA SER A 16 20.97 30.89 21.22
C SER A 16 20.99 29.36 21.23
N THR A 17 22.16 28.72 21.36
CA THR A 17 22.32 27.25 21.24
C THR A 17 22.65 26.52 22.55
N THR A 18 22.28 27.10 23.70
CA THR A 18 22.40 26.40 24.99
C THR A 18 21.15 26.59 25.84
N HIS A 19 20.52 25.47 26.19
CA HIS A 19 19.48 25.29 27.21
C HIS A 19 18.05 25.75 26.88
N GLN A 20 17.29 24.86 26.24
CA GLN A 20 16.08 24.27 26.85
C GLN A 20 15.75 22.95 26.13
N LYS A 21 16.42 21.86 26.53
CA LYS A 21 15.86 20.51 26.36
C LYS A 21 14.66 20.42 27.31
N LYS A 22 13.48 20.84 26.88
CA LYS A 22 12.25 20.35 27.50
C LYS A 22 12.16 18.86 27.20
N LYS A 23 12.44 18.06 28.22
CA LYS A 23 12.14 16.63 28.23
C LYS A 23 10.61 16.54 28.07
N LEU A 24 10.13 16.19 26.88
CA LEU A 24 8.70 15.90 26.71
C LEU A 24 8.39 14.71 27.61
N ASP A 25 7.53 14.94 28.60
CA ASP A 25 6.95 13.88 29.38
C ASP A 25 5.87 13.20 28.52
N TYR A 26 6.17 12.00 28.06
CA TYR A 26 5.28 11.20 27.19
C TYR A 26 4.25 10.39 27.99
N SER A 27 4.14 10.60 29.30
CA SER A 27 3.22 9.86 30.17
C SER A 27 1.76 10.29 30.09
N GLN A 28 1.43 11.37 29.36
CA GLN A 28 0.08 11.96 29.33
C GLN A 28 -0.54 12.13 27.92
N ILE A 29 0.03 11.53 26.88
CA ILE A 29 -0.48 11.73 25.51
C ILE A 29 -1.43 10.58 25.15
N ASN A 30 -2.73 10.86 25.20
CA ASN A 30 -3.80 9.94 24.84
C ASN A 30 -3.58 9.45 23.39
N THR A 31 -3.53 8.13 23.22
CA THR A 31 -2.92 7.46 22.07
C THR A 31 -3.88 7.29 20.88
N CYS A 32 -5.18 7.50 21.08
CA CYS A 32 -6.19 7.27 20.04
C CYS A 32 -6.33 8.42 19.03
N ASP A 33 -6.16 9.67 19.44
CA ASP A 33 -6.53 10.80 18.58
C ASP A 33 -5.45 11.16 17.53
N LYS A 34 -4.20 10.73 17.73
CA LYS A 34 -3.08 11.08 16.82
C LYS A 34 -2.73 10.05 15.76
N ILE A 35 -3.25 8.83 15.85
CA ILE A 35 -3.04 7.83 14.79
C ILE A 35 -3.90 8.18 13.56
N ILE A 36 -4.98 8.96 13.78
CA ILE A 36 -5.96 9.39 12.78
C ILE A 36 -5.41 10.52 11.87
N GLU A 37 -4.34 11.22 12.23
CA GLU A 37 -3.79 12.34 11.44
C GLU A 37 -2.50 12.05 10.67
N LEU A 38 -1.90 10.87 10.82
CA LEU A 38 -0.68 10.55 10.09
C LEU A 38 -1.02 9.98 8.71
N THR A 39 -0.68 10.73 7.65
CA THR A 39 -0.79 10.21 6.28
C THR A 39 0.08 8.95 6.13
N ASN A 40 -0.30 8.04 5.24
CA ASN A 40 0.49 6.82 4.96
C ASN A 40 1.96 7.15 4.68
N GLU A 41 2.21 8.30 4.04
CA GLU A 41 3.53 8.85 3.76
C GLU A 41 4.33 9.20 5.03
N GLN A 42 3.68 9.75 6.07
CA GLN A 42 4.32 10.07 7.36
C GLN A 42 4.60 8.82 8.20
N VAL A 43 3.71 7.82 8.16
CA VAL A 43 3.92 6.51 8.80
C VAL A 43 5.06 5.76 8.11
N HIS A 44 5.04 5.75 6.76
CA HIS A 44 6.08 5.16 5.92
C HIS A 44 7.42 5.87 6.14
N ALA A 45 7.47 7.21 6.13
CA ALA A 45 8.66 8.01 6.42
C ALA A 45 9.19 7.78 7.84
N ALA A 46 8.32 7.62 8.84
CA ALA A 46 8.73 7.33 10.22
C ALA A 46 9.33 5.91 10.36
N LEU A 47 8.76 4.91 9.68
CA LEU A 47 9.31 3.55 9.61
C LEU A 47 10.64 3.51 8.83
N ILE A 48 10.71 4.18 7.70
CA ILE A 48 11.91 4.39 6.89
C ILE A 48 13.01 5.11 7.68
N SER A 49 12.66 6.13 8.48
CA SER A 49 13.58 6.88 9.34
C SER A 49 14.12 6.01 10.48
N LEU A 50 13.27 5.20 11.12
CA LEU A 50 13.71 4.22 12.13
C LEU A 50 14.69 3.18 11.57
N ILE A 51 14.48 2.76 10.32
CA ILE A 51 15.42 1.89 9.59
C ILE A 51 16.74 2.62 9.26
N THR A 52 16.70 3.95 9.10
CA THR A 52 17.85 4.79 8.70
C THR A 52 18.72 5.23 9.87
N ILE A 53 18.12 5.52 11.04
CA ILE A 53 18.83 5.94 12.27
C ILE A 53 19.82 4.87 12.77
N ASP A 54 19.59 3.59 12.47
CA ASP A 54 20.49 2.48 12.82
C ASP A 54 21.82 2.49 12.01
N LYS A 55 21.94 3.31 10.95
CA LYS A 55 23.18 3.43 10.14
C LYS A 55 24.30 4.26 10.80
N GLN A 56 23.99 5.13 11.76
CA GLN A 56 24.96 6.09 12.28
C GLN A 56 25.76 5.63 13.53
N ASN A 57 25.39 4.53 14.18
CA ASN A 57 26.06 4.06 15.40
C ASN A 57 26.81 2.73 15.19
N ARG A 58 28.13 2.81 14.93
CA ARG A 58 28.98 1.69 14.47
C ARG A 58 29.81 1.04 15.59
N THR A 59 29.68 -0.28 15.80
CA THR A 59 30.75 -1.26 16.15
C THR A 59 30.29 -2.70 15.87
N VAL A 60 31.23 -3.65 15.70
CA VAL A 60 31.07 -4.90 14.91
C VAL A 60 30.41 -6.09 15.62
N ALA A 61 30.60 -6.27 16.93
CA ALA A 61 30.16 -7.49 17.62
C ALA A 61 28.72 -7.41 18.18
N SER A 62 28.21 -6.20 18.47
CA SER A 62 26.80 -5.97 18.83
C SER A 62 25.83 -6.05 17.64
N ARG A 63 26.35 -6.23 16.41
CA ARG A 63 25.63 -6.15 15.12
C ARG A 63 24.52 -7.18 14.93
N LYS A 64 24.65 -8.40 15.45
CA LYS A 64 23.68 -9.47 15.14
C LYS A 64 22.47 -9.43 16.10
N ARG A 65 22.73 -9.21 17.39
CA ARG A 65 21.69 -9.21 18.45
C ARG A 65 20.81 -7.95 18.44
N ARG A 66 21.39 -6.75 18.24
CA ARG A 66 20.62 -5.49 18.20
C ARG A 66 19.81 -5.33 16.91
N ARG A 67 20.30 -5.86 15.79
CA ARG A 67 19.66 -5.72 14.47
C ARG A 67 18.49 -6.67 14.25
N ASN A 68 18.56 -7.90 14.77
CA ASN A 68 17.39 -8.78 14.86
C ASN A 68 16.31 -8.16 15.76
N LYS A 69 16.71 -7.51 16.87
CA LYS A 69 15.79 -6.76 17.74
C LYS A 69 15.14 -5.56 17.01
N SER A 70 15.84 -4.92 16.07
CA SER A 70 15.31 -3.83 15.24
C SER A 70 14.27 -4.31 14.22
N ILE A 71 14.55 -5.40 13.49
CA ILE A 71 13.58 -6.03 12.58
C ILE A 71 12.35 -6.54 13.35
N GLU A 72 12.55 -7.17 14.51
CA GLU A 72 11.46 -7.59 15.40
C GLU A 72 10.62 -6.39 15.89
N ASN A 73 11.24 -5.24 16.18
CA ASN A 73 10.53 -4.03 16.57
C ASN A 73 9.76 -3.41 15.40
N VAL A 74 10.31 -3.40 14.19
CA VAL A 74 9.60 -2.98 12.97
C VAL A 74 8.40 -3.89 12.71
N ASN A 75 8.57 -5.20 12.83
CA ASN A 75 7.48 -6.17 12.68
C ASN A 75 6.40 -6.00 13.74
N LYS A 76 6.77 -5.70 15.00
CA LYS A 76 5.81 -5.39 16.08
C LYS A 76 5.03 -4.12 15.80
N LYS A 77 5.72 -3.05 15.37
CA LYS A 77 5.08 -1.77 15.03
C LYS A 77 4.19 -1.89 13.79
N HIS A 78 4.62 -2.62 12.77
CA HIS A 78 3.83 -2.91 11.59
C HIS A 78 2.59 -3.72 11.95
N LYS A 79 2.73 -4.77 12.77
CA LYS A 79 1.58 -5.55 13.29
C LYS A 79 0.57 -4.66 14.01
N GLN A 80 1.05 -3.71 14.81
CA GLN A 80 0.19 -2.79 15.54
C GLN A 80 -0.56 -1.84 14.59
N ILE A 81 0.15 -1.18 13.67
CA ILE A 81 -0.45 -0.28 12.66
C ILE A 81 -1.45 -1.03 11.77
N TYR A 82 -1.08 -2.21 11.29
CA TYR A 82 -1.94 -3.03 10.46
C TYR A 82 -3.21 -3.47 11.21
N HIS A 83 -3.06 -3.83 12.49
CA HIS A 83 -4.19 -4.17 13.35
C HIS A 83 -5.09 -2.95 13.61
N GLU A 84 -4.52 -1.77 13.80
CA GLU A 84 -5.26 -0.51 13.93
C GLU A 84 -6.04 -0.17 12.63
N ILE A 85 -5.44 -0.36 11.45
CA ILE A 85 -6.11 -0.17 10.15
C ILE A 85 -7.26 -1.16 9.94
N ILE A 86 -7.04 -2.45 10.24
CA ILE A 86 -8.13 -3.44 10.16
C ILE A 86 -9.22 -3.10 11.16
N LEU A 87 -8.88 -2.75 12.40
CA LEU A 87 -9.87 -2.41 13.42
C LEU A 87 -10.65 -1.14 13.06
N SER A 88 -9.99 -0.11 12.52
CA SER A 88 -10.67 1.10 12.06
C SER A 88 -11.62 0.82 10.91
N ASN A 89 -11.31 -0.15 10.04
CA ASN A 89 -12.18 -0.55 8.93
C ASN A 89 -13.30 -1.52 9.36
N THR A 90 -13.17 -2.21 10.50
CA THR A 90 -14.25 -3.04 11.06
C THR A 90 -15.31 -2.25 11.80
N ASN A 91 -14.99 -1.03 12.26
CA ASN A 91 -15.98 -0.09 12.75
C ASN A 91 -16.55 0.64 11.53
N GLN A 92 -17.87 0.53 11.32
CA GLN A 92 -18.55 1.29 10.27
C GLN A 92 -18.17 2.77 10.41
N PRO A 93 -17.52 3.37 9.40
CA PRO A 93 -17.09 4.76 9.49
C PRO A 93 -18.34 5.62 9.67
N GLU A 94 -18.31 6.55 10.64
CA GLU A 94 -19.43 7.48 10.88
C GLU A 94 -19.77 8.34 9.64
N THR A 95 -18.88 8.36 8.63
CA THR A 95 -19.07 9.09 7.37
C THR A 95 -18.67 8.25 6.16
N ILE A 96 -19.55 8.17 5.15
CA ILE A 96 -19.25 7.52 3.86
C ILE A 96 -18.35 8.46 3.03
N VAL A 97 -17.19 7.93 2.65
CA VAL A 97 -16.24 8.57 1.73
C VAL A 97 -16.13 7.71 0.46
N LEU A 98 -16.59 8.28 -0.65
CA LEU A 98 -16.63 7.65 -1.97
C LEU A 98 -15.38 7.99 -2.77
N ALA A 99 -14.83 7.00 -3.45
CA ALA A 99 -14.03 7.15 -4.65
C ALA A 99 -14.75 6.53 -5.84
N THR A 100 -14.34 6.85 -7.06
CA THR A 100 -14.97 6.34 -8.29
C THR A 100 -13.94 5.76 -9.25
N SER A 101 -14.32 4.74 -10.02
CA SER A 101 -13.52 4.18 -11.11
C SER A 101 -14.39 3.85 -12.32
N ALA A 102 -13.85 4.04 -13.53
CA ALA A 102 -14.51 3.66 -14.78
C ALA A 102 -15.95 4.20 -14.98
N LEU A 103 -16.29 5.36 -14.38
CA LEU A 103 -17.60 5.99 -14.55
C LEU A 103 -17.60 7.05 -15.65
N ASN A 104 -18.70 7.12 -16.40
CA ASN A 104 -18.95 8.16 -17.39
C ASN A 104 -19.48 9.47 -16.75
N ILE A 105 -19.53 10.54 -17.55
CA ILE A 105 -19.94 11.88 -17.09
C ILE A 105 -21.36 11.89 -16.52
N GLN A 106 -22.29 11.12 -17.08
CA GLN A 106 -23.68 11.07 -16.61
C GLN A 106 -23.77 10.35 -15.26
N GLN A 107 -23.04 9.25 -15.07
CA GLN A 107 -22.93 8.54 -13.80
C GLN A 107 -22.32 9.45 -12.73
N MET A 108 -21.25 10.17 -13.07
CA MET A 108 -20.62 11.14 -12.15
C MET A 108 -21.57 12.26 -11.70
N LYS A 109 -22.53 12.68 -12.53
CA LYS A 109 -23.57 13.64 -12.11
C LYS A 109 -24.49 13.04 -11.03
N GLN A 110 -24.88 11.78 -11.16
CA GLN A 110 -25.69 11.10 -10.15
C GLN A 110 -24.91 10.86 -8.86
N ILE A 111 -23.62 10.53 -8.94
CA ILE A 111 -22.74 10.46 -7.75
C ILE A 111 -22.73 11.78 -7.00
N LYS A 112 -22.56 12.92 -7.69
CA LYS A 112 -22.58 14.23 -7.05
C LYS A 112 -23.94 14.53 -6.39
N LYS A 113 -25.05 14.14 -7.04
CA LYS A 113 -26.39 14.24 -6.44
C LYS A 113 -26.52 13.39 -5.17
N PHE A 114 -26.06 12.14 -5.22
CA PHE A 114 -26.05 11.23 -4.07
C PHE A 114 -25.25 11.82 -2.90
N VAL A 115 -24.04 12.31 -3.17
CA VAL A 115 -23.15 12.91 -2.16
C VAL A 115 -23.81 14.08 -1.45
N LEU A 116 -24.48 14.97 -2.20
CA LEU A 116 -25.21 16.10 -1.65
C LEU A 116 -26.43 15.67 -0.84
N LEU A 117 -27.20 14.71 -1.34
CA LEU A 117 -28.45 14.25 -0.71
C LEU A 117 -28.21 13.56 0.63
N PHE A 118 -27.15 12.76 0.71
CA PHE A 118 -26.84 11.93 1.88
C PHE A 118 -25.67 12.45 2.71
N ASN A 119 -25.22 13.69 2.47
CA ASN A 119 -24.11 14.34 3.19
C ASN A 119 -22.84 13.46 3.26
N CYS A 120 -22.53 12.78 2.16
CA CYS A 120 -21.32 11.96 2.04
C CYS A 120 -20.14 12.82 1.56
N ARG A 121 -18.94 12.22 1.52
CA ARG A 121 -17.76 12.85 0.91
C ARG A 121 -17.39 12.14 -0.39
N LEU A 122 -16.96 12.91 -1.38
CA LEU A 122 -16.42 12.39 -2.64
C LEU A 122 -14.96 12.79 -2.77
N LEU A 123 -14.08 11.82 -2.92
CA LEU A 123 -12.67 12.02 -3.27
C LEU A 123 -12.49 11.75 -4.76
N LEU A 124 -12.11 12.78 -5.51
CA LEU A 124 -11.73 12.63 -6.91
C LEU A 124 -10.27 12.20 -6.95
N LEU A 125 -10.01 11.03 -7.52
CA LEU A 125 -8.67 10.47 -7.69
C LEU A 125 -8.04 11.04 -8.96
N ASP A 126 -6.85 11.62 -8.84
CA ASP A 126 -6.02 12.17 -9.91
C ASP A 126 -4.53 11.92 -9.60
N ASP A 127 -3.62 12.44 -10.44
CA ASP A 127 -2.17 12.26 -10.29
C ASP A 127 -1.61 12.77 -8.94
N LYS A 128 -2.35 13.63 -8.23
CA LYS A 128 -1.97 14.20 -6.93
C LYS A 128 -2.76 13.60 -5.77
N THR A 129 -3.97 13.11 -5.99
CA THR A 129 -4.83 12.48 -4.99
C THR A 129 -4.77 10.96 -5.09
N ILE A 130 -3.85 10.38 -4.32
CA ILE A 130 -3.65 8.93 -4.23
C ILE A 130 -4.77 8.30 -3.40
N PHE A 131 -5.18 7.09 -3.79
CA PHE A 131 -6.09 6.24 -3.02
C PHE A 131 -5.57 6.08 -1.58
N ASN A 132 -6.34 6.49 -0.58
CA ASN A 132 -5.90 6.53 0.81
C ASN A 132 -6.93 5.92 1.78
N HIS A 133 -6.49 5.66 3.01
CA HIS A 133 -7.23 4.92 4.03
C HIS A 133 -8.55 5.58 4.46
N THR A 134 -8.81 6.84 4.08
CA THR A 134 -10.09 7.51 4.38
C THR A 134 -11.21 7.06 3.45
N ILE A 135 -10.88 6.43 2.31
CA ILE A 135 -11.85 5.92 1.36
C ILE A 135 -12.51 4.68 1.95
N THR A 136 -13.84 4.69 1.96
CA THR A 136 -14.66 3.62 2.54
C THR A 136 -15.34 2.79 1.46
N HIS A 137 -15.66 3.43 0.34
CA HIS A 137 -16.43 2.88 -0.76
C HIS A 137 -15.80 3.29 -2.09
N LEU A 138 -15.55 2.31 -2.96
CA LEU A 138 -15.24 2.53 -4.36
C LEU A 138 -16.49 2.21 -5.19
N ILE A 139 -16.96 3.19 -5.96
CA ILE A 139 -18.04 2.98 -6.93
C ILE A 139 -17.45 2.77 -8.32
N THR A 140 -17.85 1.70 -8.99
CA THR A 140 -17.41 1.37 -10.35
C THR A 140 -18.57 1.01 -11.24
N ASP A 141 -18.39 1.17 -12.55
CA ASP A 141 -19.34 0.63 -13.53
C ASP A 141 -19.20 -0.89 -13.64
N GLU A 142 -20.29 -1.54 -14.06
CA GLU A 142 -20.34 -2.97 -14.31
C GLU A 142 -20.19 -3.27 -15.81
N ILE A 143 -19.39 -4.29 -16.15
CA ILE A 143 -19.22 -4.78 -17.51
C ILE A 143 -19.90 -6.16 -17.59
N GLY A 144 -21.21 -6.17 -17.76
CA GLY A 144 -21.95 -7.42 -17.88
C GLY A 144 -23.40 -7.22 -18.27
N GLN A 145 -24.01 -8.29 -18.76
CA GLN A 145 -25.46 -8.37 -18.99
C GLN A 145 -26.08 -9.19 -17.85
N ASN A 146 -27.33 -8.90 -17.49
CA ASN A 146 -28.15 -9.72 -16.59
C ASN A 146 -27.57 -9.91 -15.17
N ASP A 147 -27.66 -8.87 -14.35
CA ASP A 147 -27.40 -8.91 -12.89
C ASP A 147 -26.01 -9.37 -12.43
N SER A 148 -25.06 -9.55 -13.34
CA SER A 148 -23.68 -9.87 -12.99
C SER A 148 -22.94 -8.64 -12.44
N LEU A 149 -22.42 -8.75 -11.22
CA LEU A 149 -21.62 -7.70 -10.57
C LEU A 149 -20.13 -7.86 -10.92
N ILE A 150 -19.79 -7.63 -12.18
CA ILE A 150 -18.42 -7.74 -12.74
C ILE A 150 -17.94 -6.35 -13.14
N CYS A 151 -16.73 -5.94 -12.79
CA CYS A 151 -16.19 -4.62 -13.15
C CYS A 151 -14.98 -4.68 -14.09
N THR A 152 -14.54 -3.51 -14.58
CA THR A 152 -13.20 -3.38 -15.16
C THR A 152 -12.17 -3.51 -14.06
N LEU A 153 -11.13 -4.34 -14.26
CA LEU A 153 -10.01 -4.33 -13.34
C LEU A 153 -9.14 -3.09 -13.57
N THR A 154 -9.17 -2.15 -12.62
CA THR A 154 -8.35 -0.94 -12.63
C THR A 154 -7.42 -0.89 -11.42
N LYS A 155 -6.41 -0.01 -11.45
CA LYS A 155 -5.56 0.23 -10.27
C LYS A 155 -6.38 0.59 -9.03
N ASN A 156 -7.41 1.40 -9.19
CA ASN A 156 -8.28 1.82 -8.07
C ASN A 156 -9.02 0.63 -7.46
N VAL A 157 -9.47 -0.33 -8.29
CA VAL A 157 -10.08 -1.58 -7.79
C VAL A 157 -9.07 -2.37 -6.97
N VAL A 158 -7.84 -2.57 -7.48
CA VAL A 158 -6.78 -3.26 -6.74
C VAL A 158 -6.47 -2.57 -5.40
N CYS A 159 -6.33 -1.24 -5.40
CA CYS A 159 -6.10 -0.44 -4.20
C CYS A 159 -7.26 -0.55 -3.20
N ALA A 160 -8.51 -0.49 -3.65
CA ALA A 160 -9.69 -0.65 -2.80
C ALA A 160 -9.75 -2.04 -2.16
N ILE A 161 -9.39 -3.09 -2.90
CA ILE A 161 -9.30 -4.45 -2.35
C ILE A 161 -8.18 -4.51 -1.30
N ALA A 162 -7.00 -3.95 -1.57
CA ALA A 162 -5.91 -3.91 -0.60
C ALA A 162 -6.27 -3.13 0.68
N GLN A 163 -7.18 -2.16 0.60
CA GLN A 163 -7.66 -1.37 1.74
C GLN A 163 -8.93 -1.91 2.39
N HIS A 164 -9.44 -3.07 1.96
CA HIS A 164 -10.65 -3.69 2.52
C HIS A 164 -11.91 -2.81 2.36
N CYS A 165 -11.95 -1.93 1.36
CA CYS A 165 -13.11 -1.08 1.10
C CYS A 165 -14.28 -1.89 0.53
N PHE A 166 -15.50 -1.36 0.65
CA PHE A 166 -16.60 -1.80 -0.21
C PHE A 166 -16.31 -1.41 -1.65
N ILE A 167 -16.53 -2.33 -2.58
CA ILE A 167 -16.45 -2.06 -4.02
C ILE A 167 -17.82 -2.37 -4.60
N LEU A 168 -18.55 -1.32 -4.98
CA LEU A 168 -19.95 -1.41 -5.34
C LEU A 168 -20.17 -1.06 -6.80
N SER A 169 -21.12 -1.77 -7.42
CA SER A 169 -21.69 -1.35 -8.69
C SER A 169 -22.37 0.00 -8.54
N TYR A 170 -22.26 0.82 -9.59
CA TYR A 170 -23.00 2.06 -9.75
C TYR A 170 -24.53 1.89 -9.55
N ARG A 171 -25.08 0.68 -9.75
CA ARG A 171 -26.49 0.37 -9.43
C ARG A 171 -26.87 0.71 -7.99
N TRP A 172 -25.96 0.57 -7.03
CA TRP A 172 -26.21 0.93 -5.63
C TRP A 172 -26.57 2.42 -5.49
N ILE A 173 -25.89 3.29 -6.24
CA ILE A 173 -26.14 4.74 -6.22
C ILE A 173 -27.52 5.05 -6.80
N ILE A 174 -27.89 4.39 -7.90
CA ILE A 174 -29.21 4.56 -8.52
C ILE A 174 -30.33 4.15 -7.58
N GLU A 175 -30.19 2.98 -6.94
CA GLU A 175 -31.24 2.47 -6.05
C GLU A 175 -31.33 3.29 -4.74
N CYS A 176 -30.20 3.75 -4.19
CA CYS A 176 -30.23 4.71 -3.08
C CYS A 176 -30.98 6.00 -3.44
N LEU A 177 -30.69 6.59 -4.60
CA LEU A 177 -31.33 7.81 -5.07
C LEU A 177 -32.83 7.61 -5.33
N LYS A 178 -33.22 6.45 -5.86
CA LYS A 178 -34.61 6.10 -6.15
C LYS A 178 -35.43 5.88 -4.88
N GLN A 179 -34.85 5.25 -3.87
CA GLN A 179 -35.50 4.98 -2.58
C GLN A 179 -35.35 6.14 -1.59
N ASN A 180 -34.56 7.16 -1.93
CA ASN A 180 -34.25 8.31 -1.07
C ASN A 180 -33.69 7.89 0.30
N THR A 181 -32.92 6.80 0.33
CA THR A 181 -32.26 6.26 1.52
C THR A 181 -30.98 5.53 1.12
N ILE A 182 -30.00 5.49 2.02
CA ILE A 182 -28.84 4.61 1.85
C ILE A 182 -29.32 3.18 2.11
N ILE A 183 -29.19 2.31 1.10
CA ILE A 183 -29.58 0.90 1.19
C ILE A 183 -28.35 0.02 1.44
N ASN A 184 -28.61 -1.23 1.84
CA ASN A 184 -27.56 -2.22 2.09
C ASN A 184 -26.64 -2.39 0.88
N GLU A 185 -25.34 -2.32 1.12
CA GLU A 185 -24.26 -2.36 0.13
C GLU A 185 -24.03 -3.77 -0.43
N GLU A 186 -24.23 -4.81 0.38
CA GLU A 186 -23.78 -6.17 0.07
C GLU A 186 -24.42 -6.75 -1.19
N GLN A 187 -25.66 -6.34 -1.51
CA GLN A 187 -26.38 -6.78 -2.71
C GLN A 187 -25.82 -6.20 -4.01
N TYR A 188 -24.95 -5.20 -3.90
CA TYR A 188 -24.35 -4.48 -5.03
C TYR A 188 -22.82 -4.60 -5.03
N GLU A 189 -22.26 -5.44 -4.15
CA GLU A 189 -20.82 -5.66 -4.01
C GLU A 189 -20.28 -6.45 -5.21
N ILE A 190 -19.21 -5.94 -5.83
CA ILE A 190 -18.58 -6.56 -7.00
C ILE A 190 -18.08 -7.97 -6.68
N GLU A 191 -18.45 -8.94 -7.51
CA GLU A 191 -18.09 -10.36 -7.39
C GLU A 191 -16.79 -10.71 -8.14
N GLY A 192 -16.48 -9.97 -9.20
CA GLY A 192 -15.41 -10.31 -10.14
C GLY A 192 -14.98 -9.16 -11.04
N ASP A 193 -14.03 -9.47 -11.92
CA ASP A 193 -13.54 -8.54 -12.93
C ASP A 193 -13.35 -9.21 -14.30
N ASN A 194 -13.13 -8.39 -15.33
CA ASN A 194 -13.02 -8.83 -16.72
C ASN A 194 -11.65 -9.40 -17.12
N ILE A 195 -10.64 -9.36 -16.25
CA ILE A 195 -9.26 -9.79 -16.53
C ILE A 195 -8.92 -11.09 -15.80
N ILE A 196 -9.10 -11.14 -14.48
CA ILE A 196 -8.69 -12.26 -13.63
C ILE A 196 -9.77 -13.34 -13.58
N SER A 197 -10.96 -12.99 -13.12
CA SER A 197 -12.11 -13.90 -13.07
C SER A 197 -13.40 -13.16 -12.75
N THR A 198 -14.47 -13.54 -13.43
CA THR A 198 -15.81 -12.97 -13.25
C THR A 198 -16.46 -13.31 -11.91
N LYS A 199 -15.92 -14.25 -11.12
CA LYS A 199 -16.52 -14.67 -9.83
C LYS A 199 -15.50 -15.11 -8.77
N HIS A 200 -14.44 -14.35 -8.59
CA HIS A 200 -13.43 -14.64 -7.56
C HIS A 200 -13.86 -14.27 -6.13
N ASN A 201 -14.87 -13.40 -5.97
CA ASN A 201 -15.34 -12.83 -4.70
C ASN A 201 -14.25 -12.17 -3.84
N GLY A 202 -13.18 -11.70 -4.47
CA GLY A 202 -12.05 -11.05 -3.83
C GLY A 202 -12.39 -9.80 -3.03
N PRO A 203 -13.18 -8.83 -3.55
CA PRO A 203 -13.60 -7.65 -2.80
C PRO A 203 -14.25 -8.00 -1.45
N ARG A 204 -15.28 -8.86 -1.47
CA ARG A 204 -15.96 -9.33 -0.26
C ARG A 204 -15.03 -10.09 0.68
N ARG A 205 -14.18 -10.96 0.13
CA ARG A 205 -13.21 -11.74 0.93
C ARG A 205 -12.20 -10.83 1.62
N SER A 206 -11.74 -9.79 0.94
CA SER A 206 -10.86 -8.78 1.51
C SER A 206 -11.56 -8.03 2.63
N ARG A 207 -12.71 -7.41 2.36
CA ARG A 207 -13.47 -6.62 3.33
C ARG A 207 -13.77 -7.38 4.63
N LEU A 208 -14.13 -8.66 4.52
CA LEU A 208 -14.45 -9.50 5.68
C LEU A 208 -13.21 -10.12 6.35
N SER A 209 -12.01 -9.93 5.79
CA SER A 209 -10.79 -10.51 6.32
C SER A 209 -10.37 -9.85 7.62
N LYS A 210 -10.07 -10.68 8.63
CA LYS A 210 -9.48 -10.25 9.90
C LYS A 210 -7.95 -10.40 9.92
N ARG A 211 -7.37 -10.79 8.80
CA ARG A 211 -5.94 -11.12 8.69
C ARG A 211 -5.35 -10.47 7.43
N PRO A 212 -4.06 -10.11 7.47
CA PRO A 212 -3.36 -9.70 6.29
C PRO A 212 -3.30 -10.81 5.26
N LEU A 213 -3.41 -10.42 3.98
CA LEU A 213 -3.21 -11.32 2.85
C LEU A 213 -1.76 -11.82 2.82
N LEU A 214 -0.81 -10.89 2.96
CA LEU A 214 0.62 -11.15 3.06
C LEU A 214 0.99 -11.21 4.55
N PRO A 215 1.34 -12.38 5.10
CA PRO A 215 1.81 -12.47 6.47
C PRO A 215 3.05 -11.61 6.71
N LEU A 216 3.22 -11.10 7.94
CA LEU A 216 4.26 -10.14 8.38
C LEU A 216 5.73 -10.55 8.15
N ASN A 217 5.97 -11.73 7.60
CA ASN A 217 7.28 -12.26 7.23
C ASN A 217 7.50 -12.30 5.70
N HIS A 218 6.57 -11.77 4.91
CA HIS A 218 6.68 -11.65 3.46
C HIS A 218 7.33 -10.31 3.11
N PHE A 219 8.55 -10.40 2.59
CA PHE A 219 9.30 -9.22 2.16
C PHE A 219 9.19 -9.11 0.65
N ILE A 220 8.77 -7.94 0.19
CA ILE A 220 8.55 -7.64 -1.22
C ILE A 220 9.61 -6.64 -1.65
N MET A 221 10.40 -7.05 -2.63
CA MET A 221 11.33 -6.19 -3.36
C MET A 221 10.77 -6.00 -4.76
N ILE A 222 10.91 -4.80 -5.33
CA ILE A 222 10.36 -4.50 -6.65
C ILE A 222 11.48 -3.90 -7.49
N LYS A 223 11.64 -4.41 -8.71
CA LYS A 223 12.66 -3.97 -9.64
C LYS A 223 12.14 -3.97 -11.07
N GLY A 224 12.41 -2.88 -11.76
CA GLY A 224 12.05 -2.67 -13.16
C GLY A 224 11.70 -1.21 -13.44
N ASP A 225 11.40 -0.94 -14.71
CA ASP A 225 11.21 0.40 -15.27
C ASP A 225 9.81 1.01 -15.00
N ASN A 226 9.16 0.64 -13.89
CA ASN A 226 7.84 1.14 -13.48
C ASN A 226 6.68 0.85 -14.46
N ARG A 227 6.77 -0.24 -15.25
CA ARG A 227 5.70 -0.70 -16.15
C ARG A 227 5.27 -2.11 -15.79
N HIS A 228 4.63 -2.22 -14.65
CA HIS A 228 4.15 -3.49 -14.13
C HIS A 228 2.76 -3.83 -14.69
N PHE A 229 2.26 -5.03 -14.41
CA PHE A 229 0.90 -5.42 -14.77
C PHE A 229 -0.11 -4.35 -14.32
N LEU A 230 -1.06 -3.96 -15.19
CA LEU A 230 -1.96 -2.79 -15.03
C LEU A 230 -1.26 -1.43 -14.88
N ASP A 231 -0.08 -1.30 -15.49
CA ASP A 231 0.76 -0.09 -15.52
C ASP A 231 1.12 0.46 -14.14
N PHE A 232 1.16 -0.37 -13.10
CA PHE A 232 1.61 0.05 -11.78
C PHE A 232 3.08 0.51 -11.81
N THR A 233 3.38 1.56 -11.05
CA THR A 233 4.75 1.98 -10.74
C THR A 233 5.32 1.17 -9.56
N ASN A 234 6.65 1.21 -9.36
CA ASN A 234 7.28 0.58 -8.21
C ASN A 234 6.73 1.10 -6.86
N THR A 235 6.44 2.41 -6.79
CA THR A 235 5.89 3.04 -5.58
C THR A 235 4.49 2.52 -5.30
N GLU A 236 3.60 2.54 -6.29
CA GLU A 236 2.22 2.05 -6.13
C GLU A 236 2.18 0.56 -5.78
N LEU A 237 3.04 -0.27 -6.40
CA LEU A 237 3.17 -1.68 -6.01
C LEU A 237 3.67 -1.85 -4.57
N GLY A 238 4.61 -1.01 -4.13
CA GLY A 238 5.09 -0.99 -2.75
C GLY A 238 3.98 -0.64 -1.77
N ASP A 239 3.15 0.33 -2.11
CA ASP A 239 2.00 0.75 -1.31
C ASP A 239 0.95 -0.36 -1.18
N ILE A 240 0.55 -1.02 -2.29
CA ILE A 240 -0.41 -2.11 -2.21
C ILE A 240 0.17 -3.36 -1.53
N ALA A 241 1.48 -3.62 -1.66
CA ALA A 241 2.15 -4.70 -0.93
C ALA A 241 2.11 -4.44 0.59
N TRP A 242 2.34 -3.19 1.00
CA TRP A 242 2.23 -2.76 2.39
C TRP A 242 0.80 -2.91 2.91
N LEU A 243 -0.18 -2.40 2.16
CA LEU A 243 -1.60 -2.50 2.52
C LEU A 243 -2.10 -3.96 2.57
N ALA A 244 -1.52 -4.86 1.78
CA ALA A 244 -1.78 -6.29 1.88
C ALA A 244 -1.14 -6.96 3.12
N GLY A 245 -0.31 -6.25 3.88
CA GLY A 245 0.37 -6.72 5.09
C GLY A 245 1.83 -7.13 4.91
N GLY A 246 2.37 -6.99 3.70
CA GLY A 246 3.76 -7.28 3.37
C GLY A 246 4.72 -6.18 3.82
N ILE A 247 6.02 -6.46 3.72
CA ILE A 247 7.08 -5.48 4.01
C ILE A 247 7.78 -5.13 2.70
N TYR A 248 7.54 -3.92 2.19
CA TYR A 248 8.24 -3.40 1.04
C TYR A 248 9.68 -3.00 1.39
N ILE A 249 10.66 -3.47 0.62
CA ILE A 249 12.07 -3.09 0.75
C ILE A 249 12.50 -2.36 -0.52
N GLU A 250 12.85 -1.08 -0.36
CA GLU A 250 13.48 -0.27 -1.41
C GLU A 250 14.80 -0.91 -1.90
N GLN A 251 15.05 -0.87 -3.21
CA GLN A 251 16.17 -1.52 -3.90
C GLN A 251 17.55 -1.26 -3.26
N ASN A 252 17.80 -0.04 -2.79
CA ASN A 252 19.08 0.37 -2.20
C ASN A 252 19.28 -0.10 -0.75
N ARG A 253 18.29 -0.78 -0.16
CA ARG A 253 18.27 -1.23 1.23
C ARG A 253 18.34 -2.74 1.38
N PHE A 254 18.91 -3.43 0.39
CA PHE A 254 19.19 -4.85 0.44
C PHE A 254 19.81 -5.25 1.79
N PRO A 255 19.13 -6.01 2.65
CA PRO A 255 19.71 -6.40 3.92
C PRO A 255 20.92 -7.31 3.67
N ASN A 256 22.02 -7.03 4.39
CA ASN A 256 23.25 -7.83 4.33
C ASN A 256 23.16 -9.14 5.13
N THR A 257 21.96 -9.51 5.59
CA THR A 257 21.69 -10.68 6.41
C THR A 257 20.80 -11.66 5.68
N VAL A 258 20.90 -12.94 6.07
CA VAL A 258 20.03 -14.06 5.66
C VAL A 258 18.59 -13.57 5.59
N PHE A 259 17.97 -13.67 4.42
CA PHE A 259 16.56 -13.30 4.30
C PHE A 259 15.70 -14.24 5.14
N PRO A 260 14.64 -13.73 5.75
CA PRO A 260 13.58 -14.59 6.25
C PRO A 260 13.07 -15.47 5.10
N ARG A 261 12.55 -16.66 5.42
CA ARG A 261 12.23 -17.75 4.49
C ARG A 261 11.31 -17.37 3.30
N GLN A 262 10.73 -16.18 3.25
CA GLN A 262 9.79 -15.71 2.23
C GLN A 262 10.11 -14.26 1.79
N CYS A 263 11.15 -14.10 0.97
CA CYS A 263 11.45 -12.84 0.28
C CYS A 263 11.22 -13.00 -1.22
N PHE A 264 10.43 -12.10 -1.80
CA PHE A 264 10.05 -12.10 -3.20
C PHE A 264 10.62 -10.87 -3.90
N LEU A 265 11.20 -11.08 -5.08
CA LEU A 265 11.60 -10.02 -5.99
C LEU A 265 10.60 -9.99 -7.14
N LEU A 266 9.82 -8.91 -7.21
CA LEU A 266 8.93 -8.61 -8.32
C LEU A 266 9.74 -8.01 -9.45
N ILE A 267 9.67 -8.63 -10.62
CA ILE A 267 10.44 -8.29 -11.82
C ILE A 267 9.63 -8.59 -13.08
N GLU A 268 9.79 -7.77 -14.12
CA GLU A 268 9.18 -8.04 -15.43
C GLU A 268 10.17 -8.74 -16.38
N ASP A 269 9.62 -9.45 -17.38
CA ASP A 269 10.41 -10.25 -18.31
C ASP A 269 11.51 -9.46 -19.02
N GLU A 270 11.28 -8.19 -19.31
CA GLU A 270 12.26 -7.34 -19.99
C GLU A 270 13.52 -7.11 -19.15
N ASP A 271 13.36 -6.99 -17.83
CA ASP A 271 14.41 -6.69 -16.86
C ASP A 271 15.25 -7.90 -16.48
N ILE A 272 14.68 -9.11 -16.58
CA ILE A 272 15.34 -10.38 -16.26
C ILE A 272 16.62 -10.57 -17.09
N ARG A 273 16.64 -10.05 -18.32
CA ARG A 273 17.75 -10.22 -19.28
C ARG A 273 19.08 -9.64 -18.79
N ASN A 274 19.06 -8.75 -17.79
CA ASN A 274 20.28 -8.22 -17.18
C ASN A 274 20.80 -9.12 -16.04
N LYS A 275 21.37 -10.29 -16.41
CA LYS A 275 21.82 -11.36 -15.49
C LYS A 275 22.79 -10.84 -14.40
N ASN A 276 23.69 -9.92 -14.76
CA ASN A 276 24.68 -9.33 -13.85
C ASN A 276 24.02 -8.58 -12.67
N MET A 277 22.78 -8.12 -12.85
CA MET A 277 22.06 -7.33 -11.87
C MET A 277 21.53 -8.15 -10.68
N PHE A 278 21.50 -9.49 -10.78
CA PHE A 278 20.74 -10.36 -9.88
C PHE A 278 21.54 -11.44 -9.15
N HIS A 279 22.83 -11.63 -9.44
CA HIS A 279 23.66 -12.62 -8.75
C HIS A 279 23.56 -12.51 -7.21
N ARG A 280 23.64 -11.28 -6.68
CA ARG A 280 23.49 -11.01 -5.23
C ARG A 280 22.11 -11.35 -4.65
N CYS A 281 21.07 -11.41 -5.49
CA CYS A 281 19.71 -11.77 -5.09
C CYS A 281 19.58 -13.30 -5.03
N ILE A 282 20.15 -13.99 -6.01
CA ILE A 282 20.16 -15.46 -6.13
C ILE A 282 20.96 -16.09 -5.00
N ASP A 283 22.17 -15.60 -4.73
CA ASP A 283 23.03 -16.07 -3.63
C ASP A 283 22.35 -16.01 -2.26
N LYS A 284 21.33 -15.14 -2.15
CA LYS A 284 20.58 -14.91 -0.93
C LYS A 284 19.21 -15.61 -0.91
N GLY A 285 18.91 -16.43 -1.93
CA GLY A 285 17.72 -17.28 -2.00
C GLY A 285 16.40 -16.54 -2.28
N LEU A 286 16.45 -15.41 -2.99
CA LEU A 286 15.23 -14.70 -3.39
C LEU A 286 14.46 -15.50 -4.42
N LYS A 287 13.13 -15.46 -4.30
CA LYS A 287 12.23 -15.97 -5.34
C LYS A 287 11.88 -14.84 -6.28
N PHE A 288 12.06 -15.06 -7.57
CA PHE A 288 11.78 -14.10 -8.62
C PHE A 288 10.37 -14.35 -9.14
N LEU A 289 9.53 -13.32 -9.13
CA LEU A 289 8.14 -13.41 -9.57
C LEU A 289 7.77 -12.22 -10.45
N ARG A 290 6.83 -12.41 -11.37
CA ARG A 290 6.18 -11.28 -12.05
C ARG A 290 5.34 -10.46 -11.07
N SER A 291 5.21 -9.15 -11.30
CA SER A 291 4.35 -8.29 -10.47
C SER A 291 2.89 -8.74 -10.45
N GLU A 292 2.43 -9.40 -11.53
CA GLU A 292 1.10 -9.98 -11.64
C GLU A 292 0.77 -10.93 -10.49
N TRP A 293 1.76 -11.65 -9.93
CA TRP A 293 1.55 -12.49 -8.76
C TRP A 293 0.99 -11.72 -7.57
N LEU A 294 1.56 -10.54 -7.28
CA LEU A 294 1.12 -9.70 -6.17
C LEU A 294 -0.27 -9.16 -6.45
N ILE A 295 -0.47 -8.59 -7.64
CA ILE A 295 -1.75 -7.98 -8.02
C ILE A 295 -2.85 -9.03 -8.00
N ARG A 296 -2.65 -10.20 -8.59
CA ARG A 296 -3.63 -11.28 -8.57
C ARG A 296 -3.91 -11.76 -7.16
N SER A 297 -2.87 -11.88 -6.33
CA SER A 297 -3.05 -12.28 -4.93
C SER A 297 -3.96 -11.32 -4.18
N ILE A 298 -3.79 -10.01 -4.42
CA ILE A 298 -4.63 -8.95 -3.85
C ILE A 298 -6.04 -9.05 -4.41
N VAL A 299 -6.20 -9.09 -5.73
CA VAL A 299 -7.50 -9.09 -6.40
C VAL A 299 -8.38 -10.25 -5.95
N GLU A 300 -7.84 -11.47 -5.85
CA GLU A 300 -8.61 -12.63 -5.36
C GLU A 300 -8.68 -12.71 -3.81
N HIS A 301 -7.96 -11.81 -3.14
CA HIS A 301 -7.63 -11.82 -1.71
C HIS A 301 -7.17 -13.21 -1.23
N ARG A 302 -6.31 -13.84 -2.02
CA ARG A 302 -5.75 -15.17 -1.80
C ARG A 302 -4.37 -15.25 -2.42
N MET A 303 -3.41 -15.85 -1.72
CA MET A 303 -2.06 -16.07 -2.26
C MET A 303 -2.10 -16.87 -3.57
N ALA A 304 -1.69 -16.24 -4.67
CA ALA A 304 -1.58 -16.88 -5.97
C ALA A 304 -0.45 -17.92 -5.98
N ASN A 305 -0.56 -18.93 -6.84
CA ASN A 305 0.44 -20.00 -6.95
C ASN A 305 1.76 -19.44 -7.50
N ILE A 306 2.79 -19.40 -6.65
CA ILE A 306 4.12 -18.88 -6.96
C ILE A 306 4.73 -19.54 -8.20
N VAL A 307 4.46 -20.83 -8.47
CA VAL A 307 5.03 -21.55 -9.61
C VAL A 307 4.57 -20.96 -10.94
N GLN A 308 3.32 -20.49 -11.03
CA GLN A 308 2.77 -19.93 -12.26
C GLN A 308 3.39 -18.59 -12.64
N TYR A 309 3.94 -17.87 -11.67
CA TYR A 309 4.50 -16.53 -11.84
C TYR A 309 6.01 -16.49 -11.66
N HIS A 310 6.64 -17.67 -11.51
CA HIS A 310 8.07 -17.76 -11.32
C HIS A 310 8.82 -17.28 -12.55
N CYS A 311 9.77 -16.38 -12.32
CA CYS A 311 10.69 -15.89 -13.31
C CYS A 311 12.02 -16.59 -13.09
N ASP A 312 12.48 -17.44 -14.00
CA ASP A 312 13.84 -17.97 -13.89
C ASP A 312 14.82 -17.03 -14.64
N PRO A 313 15.73 -16.33 -13.94
CA PRO A 313 16.74 -15.49 -14.60
C PRO A 313 17.75 -16.26 -15.45
N PHE A 314 17.70 -17.60 -15.42
CA PHE A 314 18.55 -18.49 -16.17
C PHE A 314 17.84 -19.30 -17.26
N ASP A 315 16.50 -19.32 -17.31
CA ASP A 315 15.75 -19.82 -18.48
C ASP A 315 15.82 -18.80 -19.62
N THR A 316 17.01 -18.69 -20.22
CA THR A 316 17.12 -18.29 -21.62
C THR A 316 17.29 -19.57 -22.42
N ILE A 317 16.23 -20.37 -22.53
CA ILE A 317 16.13 -21.32 -23.64
C ILE A 317 15.58 -20.52 -24.82
N ASP A 318 16.44 -20.38 -25.80
CA ASP A 318 16.14 -20.01 -27.18
C ASP A 318 14.96 -20.86 -27.66
N ARG A 319 13.74 -20.30 -27.60
CA ARG A 319 12.55 -20.91 -28.22
C ARG A 319 12.24 -20.19 -29.53
N SER A 320 13.24 -20.07 -30.39
CA SER A 320 13.04 -19.93 -31.82
C SER A 320 13.13 -21.31 -32.46
N GLU A 321 11.98 -21.93 -32.68
CA GLU A 321 11.76 -22.81 -33.83
C GLU A 321 10.74 -22.16 -34.76
#